data_AF-A0A9W9FMM8-F1
#
_entry.id   AF-A0A9W9FMM8-F1
#
_cell.length_a   1.000
_cell.length_b   1.000
_cell.length_c   1.000
_cell.angle_alpha   90.00
_cell.angle_beta   90.00
_cell.angle_gamma   90.00
#
_symmetry.space_group_name_H-M   'P 1'
#
loop_
_entity.id
_entity.type
_entity.pdbx_description
1 polymer ?
#
loop_
_entity_poly.entity_id
_entity_poly.type
_entity_poly.pdbx_seq_one_letter_code
_entity_poly.pdbx_strand_id
1 'polypeptide(L)'
;MYTYSKLSALLLAAINIPSARADSCYAVGSLNTNSEGFGPGGTTYAGGQSLTLYNSNDEMIGSYDLCDTCSGVCSDFISVPTGNLSQVFEWGASCGNGNFDECHGAYGDQTHIEGEEPQSGTDFYGLGIDATSECRVNFDC
;
A
#
# COMPACT_ATOMS: atom_id res chain seq x y z
N MET A 1 -69.40 5.60 23.86
CA MET A 1 -68.64 5.03 22.71
C MET A 1 -67.69 6.09 22.22
N TYR A 2 -66.38 5.97 22.44
CA TYR A 2 -65.32 6.36 21.49
C TYR A 2 -64.06 5.60 21.88
N THR A 3 -63.50 4.95 20.88
CA THR A 3 -62.57 3.83 20.90
C THR A 3 -61.12 4.27 21.12
N TYR A 4 -60.41 3.50 21.93
CA TYR A 4 -58.98 3.58 22.16
C TYR A 4 -58.19 3.48 20.85
N SER A 5 -57.41 4.51 20.50
CA SER A 5 -56.38 4.42 19.46
C SER A 5 -55.06 4.05 20.13
N LYS A 6 -54.74 2.75 20.16
CA LYS A 6 -53.39 2.26 20.45
C LYS A 6 -52.55 2.42 19.19
N LEU A 7 -51.85 3.54 19.08
CA LEU A 7 -50.83 3.73 18.04
C LEU A 7 -49.52 3.09 18.51
N SER A 8 -49.09 2.12 17.74
CA SER A 8 -47.90 1.28 17.90
C SER A 8 -46.63 2.09 18.15
N ALA A 9 -46.09 1.98 19.36
CA ALA A 9 -44.70 2.32 19.66
C ALA A 9 -43.80 1.15 19.24
N LEU A 10 -43.57 1.01 17.94
CA LEU A 10 -42.73 -0.04 17.38
C LEU A 10 -41.97 0.52 16.17
N LEU A 11 -41.17 1.54 16.41
CA LEU A 11 -40.12 2.00 15.49
C LEU A 11 -39.08 2.74 16.34
N LEU A 12 -37.80 2.55 16.03
CA LEU A 12 -36.59 3.05 16.73
C LEU A 12 -35.88 2.02 17.62
N ALA A 13 -35.74 0.79 17.15
CA ALA A 13 -34.49 0.04 17.37
C ALA A 13 -33.59 0.27 16.15
N ALA A 14 -33.21 1.52 15.91
CA ALA A 14 -32.15 1.85 14.96
C ALA A 14 -30.82 1.39 15.59
N ILE A 15 -30.49 0.12 15.36
CA ILE A 15 -29.20 -0.31 14.82
C ILE A 15 -28.01 0.47 15.42
N ASN A 16 -27.73 0.26 16.71
CA ASN A 16 -26.37 0.42 17.24
C ASN A 16 -25.59 -0.86 16.93
N ILE A 17 -25.59 -1.30 15.67
CA ILE A 17 -24.59 -2.27 15.24
C ILE A 17 -23.32 -1.43 15.11
N PRO A 18 -22.33 -1.58 16.01
CA PRO A 18 -21.03 -0.97 15.74
C PRO A 18 -20.66 -1.46 14.35
N SER A 19 -20.43 -0.54 13.40
CA SER A 19 -19.83 -0.90 12.11
C SER A 19 -18.69 -1.84 12.46
N ALA A 20 -18.75 -3.08 11.97
CA ALA A 20 -17.65 -4.01 12.13
C ALA A 20 -16.42 -3.21 11.68
N ARG A 21 -15.52 -2.91 12.61
CA ARG A 21 -14.32 -2.17 12.25
C ARG A 21 -13.63 -3.08 11.26
N ALA A 22 -13.51 -2.63 10.01
CA ALA A 22 -12.64 -3.29 9.08
C ALA A 22 -11.26 -3.41 9.75
N ASP A 23 -10.62 -4.56 9.58
CA ASP A 23 -9.23 -4.71 9.95
C ASP A 23 -8.40 -3.70 9.14
N SER A 24 -7.27 -3.26 9.67
CA SER A 24 -6.40 -2.33 8.95
C SER A 24 -5.32 -3.12 8.22
N CYS A 25 -5.12 -2.83 6.94
CA CYS A 25 -4.02 -3.34 6.14
C CYS A 25 -3.18 -2.19 5.60
N TYR A 26 -1.98 -2.51 5.13
CA TYR A 26 -1.14 -1.54 4.45
C TYR A 26 -0.32 -2.17 3.32
N ALA A 27 -0.13 -1.41 2.25
CA ALA A 27 0.75 -1.74 1.14
C ALA A 27 2.04 -0.92 1.24
N VAL A 28 3.19 -1.54 0.96
CA VAL A 28 4.50 -0.86 0.91
C VAL A 28 5.14 -1.12 -0.44
N GLY A 29 5.40 -0.03 -1.16
CA GLY A 29 6.29 0.00 -2.31
C GLY A 29 7.69 0.44 -1.86
N SER A 30 8.72 -0.25 -2.35
CA SER A 30 10.12 0.07 -2.05
C SER A 30 10.95 0.14 -3.33
N LEU A 31 11.81 1.15 -3.40
CA LEU A 31 12.88 1.32 -4.37
C LEU A 31 14.20 1.28 -3.61
N ASN A 32 15.08 0.37 -3.99
CA ASN A 32 16.44 0.30 -3.51
C ASN A 32 17.37 0.56 -4.70
N THR A 33 18.33 1.45 -4.51
CA THR A 33 19.41 1.66 -5.46
C THR A 33 20.74 1.56 -4.74
N ASN A 34 21.52 0.56 -5.12
CA ASN A 34 22.86 0.35 -4.61
C ASN A 34 23.88 0.72 -5.68
N SER A 35 24.76 1.66 -5.36
CA SER A 35 25.95 1.96 -6.16
C SER A 35 27.06 0.97 -5.80
N GLU A 36 27.24 -0.08 -6.61
CA GLU A 36 28.41 -0.95 -6.53
C GLU A 36 29.62 -0.25 -7.18
N GLY A 37 30.59 0.17 -6.36
CA GLY A 37 31.83 0.74 -6.84
C GLY A 37 32.81 -0.34 -7.32
N PHE A 38 33.08 -0.42 -8.62
CA PHE A 38 34.16 -1.26 -9.15
C PHE A 38 35.14 -0.45 -10.03
N GLY A 39 36.26 -0.06 -9.42
CA GLY A 39 37.47 0.39 -10.13
C GLY A 39 37.37 1.76 -10.83
N PRO A 40 38.49 2.22 -11.44
CA PRO A 40 38.54 3.52 -12.10
C PRO A 40 37.77 3.47 -13.42
N GLY A 41 36.48 3.86 -13.39
CA GLY A 41 35.73 4.22 -14.61
C GLY A 41 34.25 3.87 -14.66
N GLY A 42 33.66 3.17 -13.69
CA GLY A 42 32.24 2.83 -13.74
C GLY A 42 31.60 2.57 -12.38
N THR A 43 30.47 3.23 -12.14
CA THR A 43 29.52 2.89 -11.08
C THR A 43 28.54 1.88 -11.66
N THR A 44 28.48 0.66 -11.14
CA THR A 44 27.41 -0.28 -11.46
C THR A 44 26.28 -0.03 -10.48
N TYR A 45 25.05 0.18 -10.97
CA TYR A 45 23.88 0.32 -10.10
C TYR A 45 23.14 -1.01 -10.06
N ALA A 46 23.08 -1.65 -8.89
CA ALA A 46 22.16 -2.75 -8.63
C ALA A 46 20.93 -2.17 -7.93
N GLY A 47 19.77 -2.24 -8.59
CA GLY A 47 18.52 -1.73 -8.05
C GLY A 47 17.56 -2.86 -7.74
N GLY A 48 16.88 -2.78 -6.59
CA GLY A 48 15.78 -3.67 -6.23
C GLY A 48 14.48 -2.90 -6.13
N GLN A 49 13.37 -3.53 -6.50
CA GLN A 49 12.04 -2.94 -6.29
C GLN A 49 11.13 -4.00 -5.68
N SER A 50 10.22 -3.62 -4.80
CA SER A 50 9.23 -4.53 -4.23
C SER A 50 7.90 -3.84 -3.98
N LEU A 51 6.82 -4.61 -4.02
CA LEU A 51 5.49 -4.21 -3.56
C LEU A 51 4.91 -5.32 -2.71
N THR A 52 4.60 -5.01 -1.45
CA THR A 52 4.16 -5.99 -0.45
C THR A 52 2.94 -5.48 0.32
N LEU A 53 2.00 -6.39 0.63
CA LEU A 53 0.82 -6.13 1.45
C LEU A 53 0.98 -6.77 2.83
N TYR A 54 0.54 -6.07 3.86
CA TYR A 54 0.58 -6.51 5.24
C TYR A 54 -0.78 -6.30 5.93
N ASN A 55 -1.08 -7.13 6.92
CA ASN A 55 -2.21 -6.93 7.82
C ASN A 55 -1.81 -6.08 9.05
N SER A 56 -2.77 -5.84 9.94
CA SER A 56 -2.60 -5.08 11.19
C SER A 56 -1.62 -5.69 12.20
N ASN A 57 -1.21 -6.96 12.00
CA ASN A 57 -0.21 -7.65 12.82
C ASN A 57 1.18 -7.66 12.15
N ASP A 58 1.39 -6.84 11.11
CA ASP A 58 2.61 -6.79 10.29
C ASP A 58 2.92 -8.11 9.56
N GLU A 59 1.93 -8.98 9.39
CA GLU A 59 2.10 -10.23 8.65
C GLU A 59 1.92 -9.98 7.15
N MET A 60 2.85 -10.47 6.34
CA MET A 60 2.75 -10.39 4.89
C MET A 60 1.55 -11.21 4.40
N ILE A 61 0.61 -10.53 3.73
CA ILE A 61 -0.60 -11.13 3.18
C ILE A 61 -0.61 -11.17 1.65
N GLY A 62 0.36 -10.53 0.99
CA GLY A 62 0.52 -10.56 -0.46
C GLY A 62 1.77 -9.84 -0.92
N SER A 63 2.21 -10.10 -2.14
CA SER A 63 3.32 -9.40 -2.78
C SER A 63 3.17 -9.45 -4.29
N TYR A 64 3.73 -8.46 -4.98
CA TYR A 64 3.82 -8.47 -6.44
C TYR A 64 5.28 -8.65 -6.85
N ASP A 65 5.53 -9.66 -7.69
CA ASP A 65 6.85 -9.91 -8.25
C ASP A 65 7.10 -8.94 -9.41
N LEU A 66 7.93 -7.92 -9.14
CA LEU A 66 8.30 -6.92 -10.13
C LEU A 66 9.40 -7.50 -11.00
N CYS A 67 9.02 -8.03 -12.16
CA CYS A 67 9.99 -8.59 -13.08
C CYS A 67 10.95 -7.49 -13.60
N ASP A 68 12.22 -7.84 -13.87
CA ASP A 68 13.27 -6.90 -14.28
C ASP A 68 12.94 -6.08 -15.56
N THR A 69 11.95 -6.52 -16.34
CA THR A 69 11.48 -5.86 -17.57
C THR A 69 10.08 -5.27 -17.48
N CYS A 70 9.41 -5.41 -16.33
CA CYS A 70 8.07 -4.92 -16.08
C CYS A 70 8.11 -3.42 -15.72
N SER A 71 6.96 -2.74 -15.86
CA SER A 71 6.76 -1.47 -15.17
C SER A 71 6.97 -1.72 -13.69
N GLY A 72 8.04 -1.14 -13.15
CA GLY A 72 8.42 -1.29 -11.74
C GLY A 72 7.37 -0.72 -10.79
N VAL A 73 7.69 -0.61 -9.51
CA VAL A 73 6.76 -0.08 -8.49
C VAL A 73 6.28 1.35 -8.80
N CYS A 74 7.03 2.08 -9.62
CA CYS A 74 6.67 3.36 -10.25
C CYS A 74 5.79 3.14 -11.49
N SER A 75 4.55 2.69 -11.27
CA SER A 75 3.57 2.43 -12.31
C SER A 75 2.26 3.10 -11.95
N ASP A 76 1.50 3.55 -12.95
CA ASP A 76 0.14 4.07 -12.73
C ASP A 76 -0.82 2.99 -12.21
N PHE A 77 -0.48 1.72 -12.44
CA PHE A 77 -1.34 0.59 -12.10
C PHE A 77 -0.56 -0.72 -11.91
N ILE A 78 -0.76 -1.35 -10.75
CA ILE A 78 -0.34 -2.73 -10.44
C ILE A 78 -1.44 -3.39 -9.62
N SER A 79 -1.95 -4.53 -10.09
CA SER A 79 -2.85 -5.39 -9.31
C SER A 79 -2.04 -6.40 -8.50
N VAL A 80 -2.14 -6.36 -7.17
CA VAL A 80 -1.42 -7.28 -6.30
C VAL A 80 -2.27 -8.54 -6.04
N PRO A 81 -1.91 -9.70 -6.62
CA PRO A 81 -2.69 -10.91 -6.43
C PRO A 81 -2.50 -11.46 -5.01
N THR A 82 -3.59 -11.71 -4.31
CA THR A 82 -3.57 -12.40 -3.00
C THR A 82 -4.86 -13.18 -2.77
N GLY A 83 -4.76 -14.31 -2.08
CA GLY A 83 -5.91 -15.09 -1.59
C GLY A 83 -6.36 -14.71 -0.18
N ASN A 84 -5.66 -13.77 0.47
CA ASN A 84 -5.93 -13.36 1.85
C ASN A 84 -6.86 -12.14 1.94
N LEU A 85 -7.12 -11.46 0.82
CA LEU A 85 -8.05 -10.35 0.74
C LEU A 85 -9.30 -10.76 -0.05
N SER A 86 -10.43 -10.13 0.28
CA SER A 86 -11.70 -10.39 -0.40
C SER A 86 -11.75 -9.83 -1.83
N GLN A 87 -10.92 -8.82 -2.10
CA GLN A 87 -10.80 -8.12 -3.37
C GLN A 87 -9.32 -7.94 -3.72
N VAL A 88 -9.02 -7.52 -4.94
CA VAL A 88 -7.65 -7.22 -5.36
C VAL A 88 -7.29 -5.81 -4.88
N PHE A 89 -6.11 -5.66 -4.28
CA PHE A 89 -5.53 -4.35 -4.02
C PHE A 89 -4.84 -3.85 -5.29
N GLU A 90 -5.13 -2.61 -5.67
CA GLU A 90 -4.52 -1.93 -6.81
C GLU A 90 -3.58 -0.85 -6.30
N TRP A 91 -2.38 -0.77 -6.88
CA TRP A 91 -1.32 0.17 -6.54
C TRP A 91 -1.06 1.11 -7.71
N GLY A 92 -0.80 2.38 -7.40
CA GLY A 92 -0.26 3.35 -8.35
C GLY A 92 0.79 4.22 -7.66
N ALA A 93 1.87 4.58 -8.35
CA ALA A 93 2.87 5.49 -7.81
C ALA A 93 3.55 6.31 -8.89
N SER A 94 3.85 7.56 -8.55
CA SER A 94 4.72 8.43 -9.32
C SER A 94 6.10 8.50 -8.68
N CYS A 95 7.13 8.51 -9.51
CA CYS A 95 8.52 8.54 -9.06
C CYS A 95 9.35 9.54 -9.85
N GLY A 96 10.27 10.20 -9.14
CA GLY A 96 11.22 11.17 -9.67
C GLY A 96 12.64 10.87 -9.21
N ASN A 97 13.60 10.83 -10.15
CA ASN A 97 15.03 10.66 -9.86
C ASN A 97 15.39 9.49 -8.91
N GLY A 98 14.66 8.37 -9.00
CA GLY A 98 14.91 7.17 -8.19
C GLY A 98 14.23 7.14 -6.82
N ASN A 99 13.35 8.11 -6.52
CA ASN A 99 12.53 8.12 -5.32
C ASN A 99 11.04 8.17 -5.67
N PHE A 100 10.19 7.75 -4.74
CA PHE A 100 8.75 8.01 -4.80
C PHE A 100 8.46 9.49 -4.59
N ASP A 101 7.63 10.08 -5.46
CA ASP A 101 7.04 11.39 -5.24
C ASP A 101 5.70 11.25 -4.49
N GLU A 102 4.91 10.24 -4.86
CA GLU A 102 3.64 9.88 -4.24
C GLU A 102 3.27 8.42 -4.56
N CYS A 103 2.44 7.81 -3.72
CA CYS A 103 1.77 6.54 -4.02
C CYS A 103 0.31 6.59 -3.64
N HIS A 104 -0.47 5.72 -4.25
CA HIS A 104 -1.91 5.63 -4.15
C HIS A 104 -2.34 4.17 -4.20
N GLY A 105 -3.50 3.88 -3.63
CA GLY A 105 -4.12 2.57 -3.73
C GLY A 105 -5.60 2.60 -4.03
N ALA A 106 -6.13 1.44 -4.36
CA ALA A 106 -7.56 1.18 -4.37
C ALA A 106 -7.85 -0.23 -3.86
N TYR A 107 -8.89 -0.35 -3.04
CA TYR A 107 -9.37 -1.63 -2.53
C TYR A 107 -10.86 -1.60 -2.26
N GLY A 108 -11.60 -2.42 -3.00
CA GLY A 108 -13.04 -2.50 -2.87
C GLY A 108 -13.76 -1.18 -3.18
N ASP A 109 -14.45 -0.64 -2.18
CA ASP A 109 -15.15 0.65 -2.28
C ASP A 109 -14.25 1.86 -1.95
N GLN A 110 -13.04 1.61 -1.46
CA GLN A 110 -12.03 2.64 -1.24
C GLN A 110 -11.27 2.91 -2.54
N THR A 111 -11.81 3.81 -3.35
CA THR A 111 -11.18 4.28 -4.59
C THR A 111 -10.40 5.57 -4.30
N HIS A 112 -9.11 5.65 -4.64
CA HIS A 112 -8.21 6.80 -4.40
C HIS A 112 -7.72 6.93 -2.96
N ILE A 113 -7.11 5.87 -2.45
CA ILE A 113 -6.46 5.86 -1.13
C ILE A 113 -5.11 6.55 -1.27
N GLU A 114 -4.98 7.75 -0.70
CA GLU A 114 -3.70 8.47 -0.70
C GLU A 114 -2.67 7.74 0.17
N GLY A 115 -1.44 7.65 -0.34
CA GLY A 115 -0.30 7.18 0.41
C GLY A 115 0.19 8.18 1.44
N GLU A 116 0.96 7.68 2.40
CA GLU A 116 1.76 8.50 3.31
C GLU A 116 2.87 9.23 2.56
N GLU A 117 3.39 10.30 3.16
CA GLU A 117 4.55 11.01 2.62
C GLU A 117 5.73 10.04 2.45
N PRO A 118 6.26 9.89 1.22
CA PRO A 118 7.34 8.96 0.96
C PRO A 118 8.56 9.20 1.84
N GLN A 119 9.15 8.12 2.33
CA GLN A 119 10.37 8.18 3.12
C GLN A 119 11.56 7.85 2.22
N SER A 120 12.69 8.51 2.45
CA SER A 120 13.95 8.16 1.80
C SER A 120 15.08 8.14 2.83
N GLY A 121 16.00 7.20 2.64
CA GLY A 121 17.13 6.99 3.52
C GLY A 121 18.38 6.63 2.75
N THR A 122 19.53 6.86 3.39
CA THR A 122 20.82 6.37 2.89
C THR A 122 21.54 5.67 4.03
N ASP A 123 21.67 4.35 3.94
CA ASP A 123 22.48 3.58 4.89
C ASP A 123 23.86 3.33 4.29
N PHE A 124 24.88 3.99 4.84
CA PHE A 124 26.27 3.85 4.38
C PHE A 124 26.97 2.73 5.14
N TYR A 125 27.04 1.52 4.56
CA TYR A 125 27.79 0.39 5.11
C TYR A 125 28.82 -0.16 4.10
N GLY A 126 29.81 0.66 3.74
CA GLY A 126 31.05 0.25 3.04
C GLY A 126 30.95 0.13 1.51
N LEU A 127 31.96 0.66 0.80
CA LEU A 127 32.20 0.63 -0.67
C LEU A 127 31.00 0.83 -1.63
N GLY A 128 29.86 1.31 -1.13
CA GLY A 128 28.66 1.65 -1.89
C GLY A 128 27.74 2.59 -1.13
N ILE A 129 26.84 3.27 -1.85
CA ILE A 129 25.73 4.04 -1.29
C ILE A 129 24.48 3.22 -1.57
N ASP A 130 23.79 2.81 -0.51
CA ASP A 130 22.44 2.26 -0.61
C ASP A 130 21.46 3.41 -0.35
N ALA A 131 20.68 3.77 -1.38
CA ALA A 131 19.58 4.71 -1.26
C ALA A 131 18.27 3.95 -1.35
N THR A 132 17.49 4.05 -0.28
CA THR A 132 16.16 3.46 -0.17
C THR A 132 15.10 4.56 -0.25
N SER A 133 14.04 4.30 -0.99
CA SER A 133 12.83 5.11 -1.00
C SER A 133 11.63 4.19 -0.83
N GLU A 134 10.74 4.55 0.09
CA GLU A 134 9.55 3.77 0.43
C GLU A 134 8.31 4.64 0.41
N CYS A 135 7.20 4.06 -0.01
CA CYS A 135 5.88 4.69 0.08
C CYS A 135 4.85 3.69 0.60
N ARG A 136 3.98 4.15 1.49
CA ARG A 136 3.00 3.31 2.19
C ARG A 136 1.58 3.77 1.90
N VAL A 137 0.66 2.84 1.66
CA VAL A 137 -0.78 3.11 1.54
C VAL A 137 -1.52 2.29 2.59
N ASN A 138 -2.26 2.94 3.48
CA ASN A 138 -3.09 2.27 4.50
C ASN A 138 -4.53 2.17 4.03
N PHE A 139 -5.16 1.01 4.19
CA PHE A 139 -6.53 0.76 3.75
C PHE A 139 -7.28 -0.17 4.70
N ASP A 140 -8.61 -0.08 4.65
CA ASP A 140 -9.50 -0.96 5.40
C ASP A 140 -9.65 -2.30 4.67
N CYS A 141 -9.40 -3.41 5.35
CA CYS A 141 -9.48 -4.78 4.88
C CYS A 141 -10.25 -5.68 5.87
#